data_AF-A0A7X6THN2-F1
#
_entry.id   AF-A0A7X6THN2-F1
#
_cell.length_a   1.000
_cell.length_b   1.000
_cell.length_c   1.000
_cell.angle_alpha   90.00
_cell.angle_beta   90.00
_cell.angle_gamma   90.00
#
_symmetry.space_group_name_H-M   'P 1'
#
loop_
_entity.id
_entity.type
_entity.pdbx_description
1 polymer ?
#
loop_
_entity_poly.entity_id
_entity_poly.type
_entity_poly.pdbx_seq_one_letter_code
_entity_poly.pdbx_strand_id
1 'polypeptide(L)' 'PAILVYAQELFPGRVGMISGLFFGLAFGLAGIGAALLGQLADRTSIGFVYQICAWLPLLGVCAVFLPDLRGREQDD' A
#
# COMPACT_ATOMS: atom_id res chain seq x y z
N PRO A 1 -5.44 -8.00 -2.90
CA PRO A 1 -5.17 -9.40 -3.30
C PRO A 1 -4.88 -9.54 -4.81
N ALA A 2 -5.66 -8.92 -5.69
CA ALA A 2 -5.49 -9.04 -7.15
C ALA A 2 -4.09 -8.61 -7.66
N ILE A 3 -3.52 -7.51 -7.13
CA ILE A 3 -2.19 -7.03 -7.54
C ILE A 3 -1.06 -8.00 -7.19
N LEU A 4 -1.19 -8.71 -6.06
CA LEU A 4 -0.19 -9.63 -5.54
C LEU A 4 -0.26 -10.95 -6.32
N VAL A 5 -1.48 -11.43 -6.59
CA VAL A 5 -1.72 -12.59 -7.46
C VAL A 5 -1.21 -12.33 -8.88
N TYR A 6 -1.48 -11.14 -9.44
CA TYR A 6 -0.97 -10.77 -10.77
C TYR A 6 0.56 -10.76 -10.84
N ALA A 7 1.24 -10.22 -9.83
CA ALA A 7 2.69 -10.24 -9.77
C ALA A 7 3.26 -11.67 -9.61
N GLN A 8 2.55 -12.54 -8.89
CA GLN A 8 2.93 -13.94 -8.73
C GLN A 8 2.73 -14.75 -10.03
N GLU A 9 1.67 -14.49 -10.78
CA GLU A 9 1.38 -15.08 -12.10
C GLU A 9 2.44 -14.69 -13.14
N LEU A 10 2.95 -13.45 -13.11
CA LEU A 10 3.99 -12.98 -14.03
C LEU A 10 5.37 -13.61 -13.77
N PHE A 11 5.62 -14.10 -12.55
CA PHE A 11 6.90 -14.71 -12.15
C PHE A 11 6.67 -15.99 -11.31
N PRO A 12 6.16 -17.07 -11.94
CA PRO A 12 5.69 -18.27 -11.26
C PRO A 12 6.80 -19.06 -10.52
N GLY A 13 8.07 -18.82 -10.86
CA GLY A 13 9.22 -19.42 -10.18
C GLY A 13 9.73 -18.67 -8.95
N ARG A 14 9.23 -17.46 -8.66
CA ARG A 14 9.75 -16.58 -7.59
C ARG A 14 8.67 -15.99 -6.68
N VAL A 15 7.56 -16.71 -6.52
CA VAL A 15 6.40 -16.33 -5.70
C VAL A 15 6.80 -15.93 -4.28
N GLY A 16 7.73 -16.66 -3.66
CA GLY A 16 8.22 -16.38 -2.30
C GLY A 16 8.95 -15.03 -2.18
N MET A 17 9.77 -14.67 -3.16
CA MET A 17 10.52 -13.41 -3.17
C MET A 17 9.57 -12.20 -3.33
N ILE A 18 8.59 -12.32 -4.23
CA ILE A 18 7.60 -11.27 -4.50
C ILE A 18 6.70 -11.07 -3.30
N SER A 19 6.22 -12.16 -2.70
CA SER A 19 5.41 -12.11 -1.48
C SER A 19 6.21 -11.52 -0.32
N GLY A 20 7.46 -11.94 -0.14
CA GLY A 20 8.34 -11.41 0.90
C GLY A 20 8.61 -9.92 0.75
N LEU A 21 8.83 -9.43 -0.47
CA LEU A 21 9.05 -8.00 -0.74
C LEU A 21 7.77 -7.17 -0.49
N PHE A 22 6.62 -7.62 -1.00
CA PHE A 22 5.34 -6.91 -0.84
C PHE A 22 4.92 -6.85 0.63
N PHE A 23 4.85 -8.00 1.31
CA PHE A 23 4.47 -8.05 2.71
C PHE A 23 5.53 -7.38 3.59
N GLY A 24 6.82 -7.60 3.33
CA GLY A 24 7.91 -6.98 4.08
C GLY A 24 7.91 -5.46 4.00
N LEU A 25 7.76 -4.88 2.81
CA LEU A 25 7.64 -3.43 2.65
C LEU A 25 6.35 -2.88 3.26
N ALA A 26 5.21 -3.56 3.06
CA ALA A 26 3.95 -3.14 3.64
C ALA A 26 4.00 -3.09 5.17
N PHE A 27 4.52 -4.13 5.82
CA PHE A 27 4.69 -4.16 7.27
C PHE A 27 5.75 -3.18 7.77
N GLY A 28 6.86 -3.01 7.03
CA GLY A 28 7.91 -2.05 7.37
C GLY A 28 7.39 -0.60 7.38
N LEU A 29 6.70 -0.20 6.31
CA LEU A 29 6.07 1.12 6.20
C LEU A 29 4.95 1.31 7.24
N ALA A 30 4.15 0.26 7.51
CA ALA A 30 3.13 0.30 8.56
C ALA A 30 3.73 0.50 9.96
N GLY A 31 4.85 -0.16 10.28
CA GLY A 31 5.55 0.02 11.55
C GLY A 31 6.12 1.43 11.73
N ILE A 32 6.74 1.98 10.69
CA ILE A 32 7.24 3.37 10.71
C ILE A 32 6.08 4.35 10.87
N GLY A 33 5.00 4.16 10.11
CA GLY A 33 3.80 4.99 10.19
C GLY A 33 3.16 4.92 11.59
N ALA A 34 3.06 3.73 12.18
CA ALA A 34 2.52 3.55 13.52
C ALA A 34 3.38 4.24 14.59
N ALA A 35 4.71 4.18 14.49
CA ALA A 35 5.61 4.86 15.42
C ALA A 35 5.47 6.40 15.34
N LEU A 36 5.41 6.94 14.12
CA LEU A 36 5.23 8.39 13.89
C LEU A 36 3.85 8.87 14.36
N LEU A 37 2.79 8.15 14.01
CA LEU A 37 1.42 8.47 14.42
C LEU A 37 1.22 8.31 15.93
N GLY A 38 1.85 7.31 16.54
CA GLY A 38 1.85 7.10 18.00
C GLY A 38 2.50 8.28 18.73
N GLN A 39 3.68 8.71 18.27
CA GLN A 39 4.33 9.88 18.86
C GLN A 39 3.52 11.17 18.66
N LEU A 40 2.85 11.31 17.52
CA LEU A 40 1.95 12.42 17.25
C LEU A 40 0.71 12.37 18.17
N ALA A 41 0.17 11.18 18.43
CA ALA A 41 -0.95 10.96 19.34
C ALA A 41 -0.62 11.43 20.76
N ASP A 42 0.57 11.11 21.26
CA ASP A 42 1.03 11.56 22.59
C ASP A 42 1.13 13.09 22.69
N ARG A 43 1.48 13.75 21.58
CA ARG A 43 1.67 15.22 21.52
C ARG A 43 0.37 16.00 21.30
N THR A 44 -0.57 15.48 20.51
CA THR A 44 -1.77 16.20 20.03
C THR A 44 -3.11 15.59 20.41
N SER A 45 -3.11 14.41 21.05
CA SER A 45 -4.25 13.54 21.34
C SER A 45 -4.68 12.61 20.20
N ILE A 46 -5.27 11.48 20.60
CA ILE A 46 -5.83 10.45 19.72
C ILE A 46 -6.86 11.02 18.74
N GLY A 47 -7.62 12.05 19.13
CA GLY A 47 -8.64 12.66 18.27
C GLY A 47 -8.06 13.27 16.99
N PHE A 48 -6.89 13.91 17.08
CA PHE A 48 -6.22 14.49 15.91
C PHE A 48 -5.70 13.42 14.94
N VAL A 49 -5.16 12.32 15.49
CA VAL A 49 -4.70 11.18 14.69
C VAL A 49 -5.85 10.52 13.94
N TYR A 50 -7.02 10.36 14.58
CA TYR A 50 -8.22 9.87 13.90
C TYR A 50 -8.65 10.79 12.75
N GLN A 51 -8.56 12.11 12.94
CA GLN A 51 -8.90 13.06 11.89
C GLN A 51 -7.92 12.98 10.71
N ILE A 52 -6.63 12.77 10.95
CA ILE A 52 -5.64 12.52 9.88
C ILE A 52 -5.93 11.19 9.17
N CYS A 53 -6.22 10.12 9.91
CA CYS A 53 -6.56 8.82 9.33
C CYS A 53 -7.86 8.88 8.50
N ALA A 54 -8.80 9.78 8.82
CA ALA A 54 -9.99 10.00 8.02
C ALA A 54 -9.70 10.59 6.63
N TRP A 55 -8.51 11.18 6.43
CA TRP A 55 -8.05 11.71 5.15
C TRP A 55 -7.19 10.72 4.35
N LEU A 56 -6.74 9.61 4.94
CA LEU A 56 -6.02 8.54 4.21
C LEU A 56 -6.79 7.98 2.99
N PRO A 57 -8.11 7.81 3.01
CA PRO A 57 -8.88 7.41 1.82
C PRO A 57 -8.72 8.37 0.65
N LEU A 58 -8.48 9.66 0.94
CA LEU A 58 -8.28 10.71 -0.05
C LEU A 58 -6.92 10.56 -0.75
N LEU A 59 -5.89 10.06 -0.04
CA LEU A 59 -4.66 9.59 -0.69
C LEU A 59 -4.90 8.40 -1.62
N GLY A 60 -5.87 7.53 -1.29
CA GLY A 60 -6.33 6.46 -2.19
C GLY A 60 -6.97 6.97 -3.48
N VAL A 61 -7.60 8.15 -3.45
CA VAL A 61 -8.13 8.80 -4.66
C VAL A 61 -7.00 9.22 -5.60
N CYS A 62 -5.80 9.55 -5.10
CA CYS A 62 -4.63 9.79 -5.94
C CYS A 62 -4.22 8.54 -6.74
N ALA A 63 -4.62 7.33 -6.35
CA ALA A 63 -4.40 6.12 -7.14
C ALA A 63 -5.22 6.10 -8.45
N VAL A 64 -6.22 6.98 -8.62
CA VAL A 64 -6.92 7.19 -9.90
C VAL A 64 -5.98 7.77 -10.98
N PHE A 65 -4.94 8.50 -10.57
CA PHE A 65 -3.89 8.96 -11.50
C PHE A 65 -2.92 7.86 -11.91
N LEU A 66 -3.03 6.66 -11.34
CA LEU A 66 -2.22 5.54 -11.78
C LEU A 66 -2.70 5.13 -13.19
N PRO A 67 -1.85 5.26 -14.23
CA PRO A 67 -2.24 4.93 -15.60
C PRO A 67 -2.67 3.46 -15.67
N ASP A 68 -3.83 3.21 -16.27
CA ASP A 68 -4.42 1.88 -16.38
C ASP A 68 -3.57 1.04 -17.36
N LEU A 69 -2.79 0.10 -16.84
CA LEU A 69 -1.94 -0.82 -17.62
C LEU A 69 -2.73 -1.90 -18.38
N ARG A 70 -4.06 -1.92 -18.29
CA ARG A 70 -4.93 -2.95 -18.91
C ARG A 70 -5.08 -2.83 -20.43
N GLY A 71 -4.50 -1.81 -21.06
CA GLY A 71 -4.60 -1.58 -22.51
C GLY A 71 -3.53 -2.22 -23.40
N ARG A 72 -2.68 -3.12 -22.90
CA ARG A 72 -1.54 -3.70 -23.67
C ARG A 72 -1.58 -5.22 -23.85
N GLU A 73 -2.71 -5.86 -23.57
CA GLU A 73 -2.87 -7.33 -23.71
C GLU A 73 -4.02 -7.72 -24.67
N GLN A 74 -4.41 -6.81 -25.57
CA GLN A 74 -5.41 -7.09 -26.62
C GLN A 74 -4.91 -6.77 -28.05
N ASP A 75 -3.61 -6.60 -28.24
CA ASP A 75 -2.96 -6.47 -29.55
C ASP A 75 -1.55 -7.10 -29.49
N ASP A 76 -1.50 -8.43 -29.38
CA ASP A 76 -0.64 -9.39 -30.13
C ASP A 76 -0.87 -10.82 -29.61
#